data_AF-A0A317KJV4-F1
#
_entry.id   AF-A0A317KJV4-F1
#
_cell.length_a   1.000
_cell.length_b   1.000
_cell.length_c   1.000
_cell.angle_alpha   90.00
_cell.angle_beta   90.00
_cell.angle_gamma   90.00
#
_symmetry.space_group_name_H-M   'P 1'
#
loop_
_entity.id
_entity.type
_entity.pdbx_description
1 polymer ?
#
loop_
_entity_poly.entity_id
_entity_poly.type
_entity_poly.pdbx_seq_one_letter_code
_entity_poly.pdbx_strand_id
1 'polypeptide(L)'
;MVTGLVLLVPAAVALLWSYVLPSVSTLVESFRRGRFPGGPSEPAGGDNYTQVIERGFLGDLGHALLLALVPLLLALLVAPLLAFAAERAGRVPRLVTRALLALPLAAYAPLAIGLARTIDRFEADRDAWTQAPTLTAVRTGALLVAGLVVAVGATAFLAALRRRPGGGRSVPAALAVGGVLGLTVVAVAVQSWSLQWPVLGGGRDERTGPMVRIVRESLARLEFGVGAAGSVLLLALLAVLGVLAVGLLLVTRTRIAFTGCATVRRTGRPPSGTRSRSVRWPWGWWPSSAYSGTCWCRGCGRSPPTRRRCPPVSPPAGSRSTPGFRR
;
A
#
# COMPACT_ATOMS: atom_id res chain seq x y z
N MET A 1 -16.75 0.36 21.83
CA MET A 1 -16.18 1.73 21.68
C MET A 1 -15.03 1.95 22.67
N VAL A 2 -15.23 1.76 23.98
CA VAL A 2 -14.18 1.98 25.00
C VAL A 2 -12.93 1.13 24.78
N THR A 3 -13.07 -0.16 24.47
CA THR A 3 -11.94 -1.06 24.17
C THR A 3 -11.12 -0.62 22.95
N GLY A 4 -11.76 -0.05 21.93
CA GLY A 4 -11.07 0.50 20.76
C GLY A 4 -10.26 1.75 21.10
N LEU A 5 -10.82 2.63 21.94
CA LEU A 5 -10.13 3.84 22.41
C LEU A 5 -8.91 3.49 23.26
N VAL A 6 -9.05 2.54 24.19
CA VAL A 6 -7.95 2.09 25.08
C VAL A 6 -6.78 1.52 24.28
N LEU A 7 -7.03 0.81 23.16
CA LEU A 7 -5.98 0.33 22.26
C LEU A 7 -5.38 1.44 21.37
N LEU A 8 -6.14 2.50 21.09
CA LEU A 8 -5.70 3.62 20.25
C LEU A 8 -4.77 4.58 20.99
N VAL A 9 -4.96 4.76 22.31
CA VAL A 9 -4.12 5.63 23.15
C VAL A 9 -2.62 5.29 23.07
N PRO A 10 -2.17 4.05 23.33
CA PRO A 10 -0.73 3.74 23.29
C PRO A 10 -0.14 3.88 21.88
N ALA A 11 -0.92 3.56 20.83
CA ALA A 11 -0.50 3.78 19.46
C ALA A 11 -0.35 5.27 19.12
N ALA A 12 -1.29 6.11 19.59
CA ALA A 12 -1.23 7.56 19.42
C ALA A 12 -0.04 8.16 20.19
N VAL A 13 0.17 7.76 21.44
CA VAL A 13 1.33 8.21 22.24
C VAL A 13 2.65 7.82 21.59
N ALA A 14 2.78 6.57 21.12
CA ALA A 14 3.97 6.13 20.39
C ALA A 14 4.19 6.95 19.11
N LEU A 15 3.12 7.26 18.37
CA LEU A 15 3.20 8.10 17.18
C LEU A 15 3.65 9.52 17.51
N LEU A 16 3.03 10.18 18.51
CA LEU A 16 3.43 11.52 18.93
C LEU A 16 4.90 11.56 19.38
N TRP A 17 5.32 10.59 20.18
CA TRP A 17 6.68 10.53 20.69
C TRP A 17 7.71 10.28 19.59
N SER A 18 7.45 9.31 18.69
CA SER A 18 8.41 8.92 17.65
C SER A 18 8.42 9.84 16.44
N TYR A 19 7.33 10.56 16.15
CA TYR A 19 7.24 11.42 14.96
C TYR A 19 7.14 12.91 15.28
N VAL A 20 6.22 13.30 16.17
CA VAL A 20 5.92 14.73 16.39
C VAL A 20 7.09 15.39 17.12
N LEU A 21 7.60 14.75 18.16
CA LEU A 21 8.67 15.34 18.97
C LEU A 21 9.98 15.55 18.17
N PRO A 22 10.47 14.58 17.37
CA PRO A 22 11.60 14.82 16.46
C PRO A 22 11.33 15.86 15.37
N SER A 23 10.10 15.93 14.86
CA SER A 23 9.75 16.91 13.82
C SER A 23 9.77 18.34 14.37
N VAL A 24 9.21 18.54 15.57
CA VAL A 24 9.22 19.84 16.25
C VAL A 24 10.64 20.23 16.65
N SER A 25 11.45 19.30 17.16
CA SER A 25 12.85 19.61 17.49
C SER A 25 13.65 20.02 16.26
N THR A 26 13.44 19.34 15.12
CA THR A 26 14.09 19.68 13.85
C THR A 26 13.66 21.07 13.36
N LEU A 27 12.39 21.41 13.52
CA LEU A 27 11.86 22.73 13.14
C LEU A 27 12.39 23.86 14.03
N VAL A 28 12.54 23.62 15.34
CA VAL A 28 13.15 24.61 16.24
C VAL A 28 14.63 24.78 15.92
N GLU A 29 15.34 23.68 15.64
CA GLU A 29 16.76 23.70 15.32
C GLU A 29 17.04 24.39 13.97
N SER A 30 16.12 24.34 13.01
CA SER A 30 16.30 25.04 11.73
C SER A 30 16.37 26.56 11.86
N PHE A 31 15.82 27.14 12.94
CA PHE A 31 15.89 28.58 13.21
C PHE A 31 17.08 28.99 14.08
N ARG A 32 17.85 28.03 14.60
CA ARG A 32 18.99 28.27 15.49
C ARG A 32 20.30 28.15 14.71
N ARG A 33 21.26 29.01 15.05
CA ARG A 33 22.68 28.85 14.66
C ARG A 33 23.38 28.17 15.84
N GLY A 34 23.74 26.91 15.65
CA GLY A 34 24.44 26.11 16.65
C GLY A 34 25.30 25.04 15.97
N ARG A 35 26.57 24.94 16.37
CA ARG A 35 27.47 23.85 15.94
C ARG A 35 27.34 22.59 16.79
N PHE A 36 26.66 22.67 17.93
CA PHE A 36 26.52 21.54 18.86
C PHE A 36 25.16 21.52 19.55
N PRO A 37 24.56 20.32 19.72
CA PRO A 37 23.35 20.16 20.52
C PRO A 37 23.61 20.63 21.97
N GLY A 38 22.84 21.61 22.43
CA GLY A 38 22.94 22.16 23.79
C GLY A 38 23.92 23.32 23.98
N GLY A 39 24.60 23.79 22.93
CA GLY A 39 25.44 24.99 22.99
C GLY A 39 24.65 26.31 23.02
N PRO A 40 25.29 27.45 23.33
CA PRO A 40 24.68 28.77 23.17
C PRO A 40 24.22 28.92 21.71
N SER A 41 22.94 29.19 21.52
CA SER A 41 22.30 29.26 20.20
C SER A 41 21.94 30.71 19.89
N GLU A 42 22.44 31.20 18.77
CA GLU A 42 22.05 32.50 18.24
C GLU A 42 20.85 32.33 17.30
N PRO A 43 19.87 33.25 17.31
CA PRO A 43 18.78 33.22 16.34
C PRO A 43 19.34 33.47 14.93
N ALA A 44 19.31 32.45 14.07
CA ALA A 44 19.77 32.53 12.68
C ALA A 44 18.67 33.02 11.72
N GLY A 45 17.41 32.89 12.14
CA GLY A 45 16.25 33.28 11.32
C GLY A 45 16.20 32.52 10.00
N GLY A 46 16.14 33.25 8.89
CA GLY A 46 16.01 32.72 7.53
C GLY A 46 17.34 32.34 6.83
N ASP A 47 18.49 32.73 7.39
CA ASP A 47 19.80 32.58 6.73
C ASP A 47 20.16 31.12 6.43
N ASN A 48 19.69 30.18 7.26
CA ASN A 48 19.92 28.76 7.03
C ASN A 48 19.21 28.29 5.75
N TYR A 49 18.03 28.84 5.43
CA TYR A 49 17.27 28.45 4.24
C TYR A 49 17.88 29.00 2.95
N THR A 50 18.33 30.26 2.96
CA THR A 50 19.03 30.86 1.80
C THR A 50 20.28 30.06 1.49
N GLN A 51 21.06 29.71 2.52
CA GLN A 51 22.26 28.89 2.37
C GLN A 51 21.97 27.49 1.81
N VAL A 52 20.88 26.83 2.24
CA VAL A 52 20.47 25.53 1.67
C VAL A 52 20.14 25.64 0.18
N ILE A 53 19.40 26.69 -0.20
CA ILE A 53 18.98 26.92 -1.59
C ILE A 53 20.19 27.26 -2.47
N GLU A 54 21.06 28.18 -2.04
CA GLU A 54 22.28 28.58 -2.75
C GLU A 54 23.26 27.42 -2.95
N ARG A 55 23.35 26.51 -1.97
CA ARG A 55 24.16 25.28 -2.09
C ARG A 55 23.56 24.26 -3.07
N GLY A 56 22.50 24.58 -3.81
CA GLY A 56 21.98 23.75 -4.90
C GLY A 56 20.94 22.69 -4.49
N PHE A 57 20.26 22.87 -3.35
CA PHE A 57 19.27 21.88 -2.87
C PHE A 57 18.20 21.55 -3.92
N LEU A 58 17.78 22.56 -4.70
CA LEU A 58 16.80 22.39 -5.77
C LEU A 58 17.32 21.52 -6.91
N GLY A 59 18.62 21.58 -7.21
CA GLY A 59 19.26 20.71 -8.21
C GLY A 59 19.24 19.26 -7.75
N ASP A 60 19.60 19.03 -6.48
CA ASP A 60 19.60 17.69 -5.87
C ASP A 60 18.19 17.11 -5.79
N LEU A 61 17.20 17.95 -5.43
CA LEU A 61 15.78 17.59 -5.42
C LEU A 61 15.28 17.25 -6.82
N GLY A 62 15.62 18.07 -7.82
CA GLY A 62 15.27 17.82 -9.22
C GLY A 62 15.84 16.51 -9.73
N HIS A 63 17.09 16.20 -9.38
CA HIS A 63 17.72 14.93 -9.74
C HIS A 63 17.03 13.73 -9.07
N ALA A 64 16.70 13.85 -7.77
CA ALA A 64 15.92 12.84 -7.06
C ALA A 64 14.54 12.62 -7.69
N LEU A 65 13.87 13.71 -8.12
CA LEU A 65 12.58 13.64 -8.79
C LEU A 65 12.67 12.98 -10.17
N LEU A 66 13.76 13.24 -10.90
CA LEU A 66 14.05 12.60 -12.18
C LEU A 66 14.29 11.10 -12.01
N LEU A 67 15.01 10.68 -10.96
CA LEU A 67 15.16 9.27 -10.59
C LEU A 67 13.83 8.64 -10.19
N ALA A 68 12.96 9.39 -9.50
CA ALA A 68 11.60 8.96 -9.14
C ALA A 68 10.69 8.74 -10.35
N LEU A 69 11.01 9.33 -11.50
CA LEU A 69 10.23 9.18 -12.73
C LEU A 69 10.18 7.72 -13.20
N VAL A 70 11.25 6.96 -13.01
CA VAL A 70 11.33 5.54 -13.43
C VAL A 70 10.31 4.67 -12.68
N PRO A 71 10.32 4.59 -11.33
CA PRO A 71 9.31 3.81 -10.61
C PRO A 71 7.90 4.39 -10.78
N LEU A 72 7.77 5.70 -10.98
CA LEU A 72 6.49 6.35 -11.27
C LEU A 72 5.90 5.89 -12.62
N LEU A 73 6.69 5.87 -13.69
CA LEU A 73 6.30 5.35 -15.00
C LEU A 73 5.95 3.86 -14.90
N LEU A 74 6.72 3.10 -14.14
CA LEU A 74 6.45 1.68 -13.92
C LEU A 74 5.10 1.48 -13.20
N ALA A 75 4.83 2.26 -12.14
CA ALA A 75 3.58 2.21 -11.40
C ALA A 75 2.38 2.63 -12.26
N LEU A 76 2.52 3.69 -13.05
CA LEU A 76 1.42 4.29 -13.82
C LEU A 76 1.17 3.62 -15.17
N LEU A 77 2.15 2.94 -15.77
CA LEU A 77 1.98 2.27 -17.07
C LEU A 77 1.86 0.76 -16.91
N VAL A 78 2.80 0.14 -16.19
CA VAL A 78 2.86 -1.33 -16.10
C VAL A 78 1.72 -1.86 -15.23
N ALA A 79 1.41 -1.22 -14.10
CA ALA A 79 0.34 -1.69 -13.23
C ALA A 79 -1.05 -1.70 -13.90
N PRO A 80 -1.52 -0.63 -14.58
CA PRO A 80 -2.81 -0.68 -15.27
C PRO A 80 -2.81 -1.62 -16.48
N LEU A 81 -1.70 -1.74 -17.23
CA LEU A 81 -1.59 -2.72 -18.31
C LEU A 81 -1.73 -4.15 -17.79
N LEU A 82 -1.04 -4.48 -16.69
CA LEU A 82 -1.17 -5.78 -16.03
C LEU A 82 -2.57 -6.00 -15.47
N ALA A 83 -3.18 -4.98 -14.87
CA ALA A 83 -4.54 -5.07 -14.36
C ALA A 83 -5.55 -5.32 -15.48
N PHE A 84 -5.40 -4.64 -16.62
CA PHE A 84 -6.24 -4.83 -17.80
C PHE A 84 -6.05 -6.21 -18.45
N ALA A 85 -4.81 -6.67 -18.55
CA ALA A 85 -4.51 -8.03 -19.01
C ALA A 85 -5.12 -9.10 -18.07
N ALA A 86 -5.07 -8.85 -16.75
CA ALA A 86 -5.63 -9.74 -15.75
C ALA A 86 -7.17 -9.76 -15.74
N GLU A 87 -7.84 -8.67 -16.12
CA GLU A 87 -9.31 -8.67 -16.30
C GLU A 87 -9.76 -9.54 -17.47
N ARG A 88 -8.95 -9.62 -18.54
CA ARG A 88 -9.27 -10.45 -19.71
C ARG A 88 -8.97 -11.93 -19.50
N ALA A 89 -8.01 -12.25 -18.66
CA ALA A 89 -7.64 -13.64 -18.37
C ALA A 89 -8.59 -14.23 -17.29
N GLY A 90 -8.95 -15.52 -17.40
CA GLY A 90 -10.00 -16.17 -16.59
C GLY A 90 -9.65 -16.45 -15.11
N ARG A 91 -9.90 -17.67 -14.61
CA ARG A 91 -9.61 -18.05 -13.20
C ARG A 91 -8.11 -18.05 -12.85
N VAL A 92 -7.26 -18.33 -13.83
CA VAL A 92 -5.81 -18.47 -13.69
C VAL A 92 -5.11 -17.18 -13.21
N PRO A 93 -5.37 -15.98 -13.77
CA PRO A 93 -4.76 -14.75 -13.28
C PRO A 93 -5.13 -14.40 -11.84
N ARG A 94 -6.24 -14.90 -11.29
CA ARG A 94 -6.53 -14.73 -9.85
C ARG A 94 -5.54 -15.46 -8.96
N LEU A 95 -5.06 -16.63 -9.40
CA LEU A 95 -4.00 -17.36 -8.71
C LEU A 95 -2.66 -16.70 -8.97
N VAL A 96 -2.38 -16.31 -10.21
CA VAL A 96 -1.13 -15.63 -10.57
C VAL A 96 -0.97 -14.30 -9.85
N THR A 97 -2.03 -13.50 -9.72
CA THR A 97 -2.00 -12.24 -8.95
C THR A 97 -1.77 -12.49 -7.46
N ARG A 98 -2.40 -13.51 -6.86
CA ARG A 98 -2.11 -13.88 -5.47
C ARG A 98 -0.66 -14.34 -5.29
N ALA A 99 -0.15 -15.14 -6.23
CA ALA A 99 1.25 -15.57 -6.23
C ALA A 99 2.20 -14.39 -6.42
N LEU A 100 1.93 -13.50 -7.38
CA LEU A 100 2.70 -12.27 -7.65
C LEU A 100 2.67 -11.27 -6.50
N LEU A 101 1.67 -11.30 -5.62
CA LEU A 101 1.64 -10.45 -4.43
C LEU A 101 2.35 -11.10 -3.24
N ALA A 102 2.24 -12.41 -3.12
CA ALA A 102 2.96 -13.17 -2.10
C ALA A 102 4.47 -13.22 -2.41
N LEU A 103 4.86 -13.25 -3.68
CA LEU A 103 6.24 -13.44 -4.09
C LEU A 103 7.16 -12.29 -3.65
N PRO A 104 6.85 -10.99 -3.85
CA PRO A 104 7.69 -9.89 -3.37
C PRO A 104 7.74 -9.82 -1.85
N LEU A 105 6.62 -10.10 -1.17
CA LEU A 105 6.59 -10.16 0.29
C LEU A 105 7.46 -11.30 0.84
N ALA A 106 7.38 -12.48 0.24
CA ALA A 106 8.21 -13.63 0.59
C ALA A 106 9.67 -13.44 0.19
N ALA A 107 9.92 -12.78 -0.94
CA ALA A 107 11.24 -12.51 -1.46
C ALA A 107 11.93 -11.34 -0.74
N TYR A 108 11.20 -10.48 -0.02
CA TYR A 108 11.77 -9.31 0.65
C TYR A 108 12.86 -9.68 1.66
N ALA A 109 12.61 -10.68 2.51
CA ALA A 109 13.58 -11.13 3.50
C ALA A 109 14.87 -11.71 2.86
N PRO A 110 14.81 -12.67 1.91
CA PRO A 110 16.02 -13.16 1.26
C PRO A 110 16.66 -12.11 0.34
N LEU A 111 15.90 -11.17 -0.25
CA LEU A 111 16.48 -10.03 -0.98
C LEU A 111 17.26 -9.10 -0.05
N ALA A 112 16.74 -8.80 1.14
CA ALA A 112 17.43 -7.98 2.12
C ALA A 112 18.75 -8.64 2.56
N ILE A 113 18.73 -9.96 2.83
CA ILE A 113 19.94 -10.73 3.15
C ILE A 113 20.91 -10.77 1.97
N GLY A 114 20.39 -10.98 0.76
CA GLY A 114 21.19 -10.95 -0.48
C GLY A 114 21.86 -9.61 -0.68
N LEU A 115 21.13 -8.51 -0.45
CA LEU A 115 21.66 -7.15 -0.54
C LEU A 115 22.73 -6.90 0.52
N ALA A 116 22.47 -7.27 1.77
CA ALA A 116 23.44 -7.13 2.84
C ALA A 116 24.75 -7.83 2.48
N ARG A 117 24.68 -9.05 1.93
CA ARG A 117 25.87 -9.77 1.45
C ARG A 117 26.54 -9.13 0.25
N THR A 118 25.78 -8.55 -0.69
CA THR A 118 26.40 -7.83 -1.80
C THR A 118 27.10 -6.57 -1.32
N ILE A 119 26.50 -5.81 -0.39
CA ILE A 119 27.11 -4.62 0.21
C ILE A 119 28.41 -5.00 0.92
N ASP A 120 28.41 -6.11 1.67
CA ASP A 120 29.59 -6.61 2.38
C ASP A 120 30.74 -6.99 1.40
N ARG A 121 30.41 -7.65 0.28
CA ARG A 121 31.38 -7.94 -0.79
C ARG A 121 31.88 -6.69 -1.49
N PHE A 122 31.01 -5.72 -1.68
CA PHE A 122 31.33 -4.44 -2.29
C PHE A 122 32.22 -3.58 -1.39
N GLU A 123 32.11 -3.72 -0.06
CA GLU A 123 33.00 -3.05 0.89
C GLU A 123 34.38 -3.71 0.95
N ALA A 124 34.44 -5.04 0.76
CA ALA A 124 35.68 -5.78 0.63
C ALA A 124 36.46 -5.44 -0.66
N ASP A 125 35.76 -5.04 -1.73
CA ASP A 125 36.33 -4.77 -3.05
C ASP A 125 36.22 -3.28 -3.43
N ARG A 126 36.86 -2.42 -2.62
CA ARG A 126 36.81 -0.95 -2.75
C ARG A 126 37.24 -0.44 -4.13
N ASP A 127 38.11 -1.15 -4.83
CA ASP A 127 38.62 -0.72 -6.13
C ASP A 127 37.60 -0.94 -7.25
N ALA A 128 36.74 -1.96 -7.14
CA ALA A 128 35.66 -2.23 -8.10
C ALA A 128 34.60 -1.11 -8.13
N TRP A 129 34.43 -0.37 -7.04
CA TRP A 129 33.53 0.78 -6.96
C TRP A 129 33.94 1.94 -7.87
N THR A 130 35.23 2.08 -8.14
CA THR A 130 35.73 3.24 -8.87
C THR A 130 35.38 3.20 -10.36
N GLN A 131 35.06 2.03 -10.92
CA GLN A 131 34.89 1.87 -12.36
C GLN A 131 33.45 2.04 -12.87
N ALA A 132 32.40 1.83 -12.05
CA ALA A 132 31.00 2.02 -12.49
C ALA A 132 29.96 2.17 -11.35
N PRO A 133 30.07 3.18 -10.46
CA PRO A 133 29.25 3.27 -9.24
C PRO A 133 27.76 3.58 -9.51
N THR A 134 27.46 4.34 -10.56
CA THR A 134 26.10 4.83 -10.82
C THR A 134 25.18 3.75 -11.40
N LEU A 135 25.68 2.93 -12.33
CA LEU A 135 24.86 2.01 -13.10
C LEU A 135 24.45 0.78 -12.27
N THR A 136 25.35 0.23 -11.45
CA THR A 136 25.08 -0.89 -10.54
C THR A 136 24.14 -0.51 -9.41
N ALA A 137 24.31 0.68 -8.84
CA ALA A 137 23.47 1.16 -7.74
C ALA A 137 22.06 1.51 -8.24
N VAL A 138 21.92 2.17 -9.40
CA VAL A 138 20.61 2.43 -10.04
C VAL A 138 19.92 1.11 -10.36
N ARG A 139 20.64 0.12 -10.90
CA ARG A 139 20.07 -1.19 -11.24
C ARG A 139 19.56 -1.94 -10.00
N THR A 140 20.35 -1.96 -8.93
CA THR A 140 19.98 -2.66 -7.68
C THR A 140 18.81 -1.98 -6.99
N GLY A 141 18.83 -0.65 -6.90
CA GLY A 141 17.73 0.12 -6.31
C GLY A 141 16.44 0.03 -7.13
N ALA A 142 16.55 0.13 -8.46
CA ALA A 142 15.40 -0.03 -9.35
C ALA A 142 14.78 -1.41 -9.22
N LEU A 143 15.58 -2.50 -9.19
CA LEU A 143 15.05 -3.87 -9.07
C LEU A 143 14.29 -4.10 -7.76
N LEU A 144 14.81 -3.58 -6.64
CA LEU A 144 14.17 -3.70 -5.33
C LEU A 144 12.82 -2.97 -5.27
N VAL A 145 12.80 -1.72 -5.71
CA VAL A 145 11.60 -0.88 -5.61
C VAL A 145 10.58 -1.25 -6.67
N ALA A 146 11.03 -1.61 -7.89
CA ALA A 146 10.15 -1.97 -8.99
C ALA A 146 9.21 -3.11 -8.63
N GLY A 147 9.71 -4.19 -8.02
CA GLY A 147 8.89 -5.35 -7.65
C GLY A 147 7.79 -4.97 -6.66
N LEU A 148 8.14 -4.20 -5.62
CA LEU A 148 7.19 -3.75 -4.61
C LEU A 148 6.16 -2.77 -5.20
N VAL A 149 6.61 -1.76 -5.95
CA VAL A 149 5.74 -0.74 -6.55
C VAL A 149 4.78 -1.35 -7.56
N VAL A 150 5.24 -2.27 -8.40
CA VAL A 150 4.37 -2.99 -9.35
C VAL A 150 3.33 -3.84 -8.61
N ALA A 151 3.73 -4.54 -7.55
CA ALA A 151 2.83 -5.37 -6.77
C ALA A 151 1.74 -4.55 -6.05
N VAL A 152 2.12 -3.47 -5.37
CA VAL A 152 1.19 -2.55 -4.69
C VAL A 152 0.30 -1.82 -5.69
N GLY A 153 0.87 -1.35 -6.80
CA GLY A 153 0.12 -0.70 -7.87
C GLY A 153 -0.91 -1.63 -8.50
N ALA A 154 -0.52 -2.86 -8.83
CA ALA A 154 -1.42 -3.86 -9.41
C ALA A 154 -2.55 -4.23 -8.44
N THR A 155 -2.28 -4.36 -7.14
CA THR A 155 -3.35 -4.61 -6.14
C THR A 155 -4.34 -3.48 -6.04
N ALA A 156 -3.84 -2.25 -5.95
CA ALA A 156 -4.68 -1.07 -5.84
C ALA A 156 -5.59 -0.95 -7.08
N PHE A 157 -5.03 -1.13 -8.29
CA PHE A 157 -5.79 -1.06 -9.54
C PHE A 157 -6.81 -2.21 -9.67
N LEU A 158 -6.43 -3.44 -9.30
CA LEU A 158 -7.36 -4.57 -9.29
C LEU A 158 -8.48 -4.39 -8.27
N ALA A 159 -8.19 -3.80 -7.10
CA ALA A 159 -9.22 -3.49 -6.11
C ALA A 159 -10.20 -2.42 -6.63
N ALA A 160 -9.69 -1.42 -7.35
CA ALA A 160 -10.50 -0.39 -7.99
C ALA A 160 -11.43 -0.99 -9.06
N LEU A 161 -10.91 -1.86 -9.91
CA LEU A 161 -11.63 -2.50 -10.99
C LEU A 161 -12.69 -3.51 -10.50
N ARG A 162 -12.39 -4.29 -9.45
CA ARG A 162 -13.33 -5.30 -8.89
C ARG A 162 -14.61 -4.71 -8.30
N ARG A 163 -14.63 -3.43 -7.94
CA ARG A 163 -15.70 -2.82 -7.13
C ARG A 163 -16.96 -2.45 -7.91
N ARG A 164 -17.23 -3.07 -9.07
CA ARG A 164 -18.25 -2.60 -10.02
C ARG A 164 -19.41 -3.59 -10.22
N PRO A 165 -20.42 -3.57 -9.33
CA PRO A 165 -21.75 -4.08 -9.67
C PRO A 165 -22.51 -2.99 -10.46
N GLY A 166 -22.63 -3.13 -11.79
CA GLY A 166 -23.58 -2.32 -12.58
C GLY A 166 -23.04 -1.37 -13.67
N GLY A 167 -21.83 -1.57 -14.22
CA GLY A 167 -21.43 -0.97 -15.51
C GLY A 167 -21.20 0.56 -15.59
N GLY A 168 -21.51 1.36 -14.56
CA GLY A 168 -21.35 2.83 -14.57
C GLY A 168 -19.90 3.33 -14.48
N ARG A 169 -19.51 4.34 -15.27
CA ARG A 169 -18.13 4.84 -15.57
C ARG A 169 -17.10 4.69 -14.41
N SER A 170 -16.07 3.85 -14.61
CA SER A 170 -14.98 3.52 -13.65
C SER A 170 -13.79 4.49 -13.67
N VAL A 171 -13.80 5.44 -14.59
CA VAL A 171 -12.69 6.38 -14.83
C VAL A 171 -12.32 7.20 -13.58
N PRO A 172 -13.25 7.82 -12.82
CA PRO A 172 -12.84 8.66 -11.68
C PRO A 172 -12.21 7.86 -10.54
N ALA A 173 -12.64 6.62 -10.33
CA ALA A 173 -12.04 5.74 -9.31
C ALA A 173 -10.63 5.28 -9.71
N ALA A 174 -10.44 4.94 -10.99
CA ALA A 174 -9.13 4.58 -11.51
C ALA A 174 -8.15 5.78 -11.45
N LEU A 175 -8.60 6.99 -11.77
CA LEU A 175 -7.82 8.21 -11.64
C LEU A 175 -7.46 8.54 -10.19
N ALA A 176 -8.40 8.37 -9.26
CA ALA A 176 -8.13 8.56 -7.82
C ALA A 176 -7.02 7.62 -7.33
N VAL A 177 -7.14 6.33 -7.65
CA VAL A 177 -6.16 5.32 -7.24
C VAL A 177 -4.82 5.54 -7.92
N GLY A 178 -4.80 5.85 -9.22
CA GLY A 178 -3.58 6.18 -9.95
C GLY A 178 -2.89 7.43 -9.40
N GLY A 179 -3.66 8.48 -9.08
CA GLY A 179 -3.11 9.72 -8.51
C GLY A 179 -2.56 9.53 -7.11
N VAL A 180 -3.27 8.82 -6.22
CA VAL A 180 -2.76 8.51 -4.87
C VAL A 180 -1.52 7.62 -4.94
N LEU A 181 -1.52 6.60 -5.81
CA LEU A 181 -0.37 5.73 -6.03
C LEU A 181 0.83 6.55 -6.55
N GLY A 182 0.61 7.42 -7.53
CA GLY A 182 1.65 8.29 -8.09
C GLY A 182 2.25 9.21 -7.04
N LEU A 183 1.42 9.91 -6.26
CA LEU A 183 1.87 10.76 -5.16
C LEU A 183 2.64 9.96 -4.10
N THR A 184 2.19 8.75 -3.79
CA THR A 184 2.86 7.85 -2.84
C THR A 184 4.24 7.46 -3.35
N VAL A 185 4.36 7.07 -4.63
CA VAL A 185 5.65 6.70 -5.24
C VAL A 185 6.62 7.87 -5.24
N VAL A 186 6.15 9.08 -5.59
CA VAL A 186 6.98 10.29 -5.54
C VAL A 186 7.43 10.58 -4.10
N ALA A 187 6.51 10.53 -3.12
CA ALA A 187 6.85 10.76 -1.72
C ALA A 187 7.89 9.76 -1.22
N VAL A 188 7.71 8.46 -1.52
CA VAL A 188 8.65 7.41 -1.14
C VAL A 188 10.01 7.61 -1.80
N ALA A 189 10.05 7.95 -3.09
CA ALA A 189 11.31 8.17 -3.81
C ALA A 189 12.09 9.38 -3.27
N VAL A 190 11.39 10.45 -2.89
CA VAL A 190 11.99 11.62 -2.24
C VAL A 190 12.47 11.30 -0.83
N GLN A 191 11.74 10.44 -0.09
CA GLN A 191 12.05 10.07 1.29
C GLN A 191 13.07 8.94 1.42
N SER A 192 13.30 8.14 0.37
CA SER A 192 14.14 6.94 0.45
C SER A 192 15.63 7.28 0.50
N TRP A 193 16.08 7.62 1.70
CA TRP A 193 17.48 7.79 2.08
C TRP A 193 18.37 6.62 1.63
N SER A 194 17.90 5.40 1.89
CA SER A 194 18.70 4.18 1.77
C SER A 194 19.04 3.80 0.33
N LEU A 195 18.29 4.30 -0.65
CA LEU A 195 18.56 4.04 -2.07
C LEU A 195 19.56 5.03 -2.65
N GLN A 196 19.67 6.22 -2.06
CA GLN A 196 20.53 7.30 -2.55
C GLN A 196 21.98 7.15 -2.08
N TRP A 197 22.20 6.62 -0.87
CA TRP A 197 23.55 6.51 -0.29
C TRP A 197 24.52 5.67 -1.14
N PRO A 198 24.15 4.47 -1.64
CA PRO A 198 25.06 3.68 -2.48
C PRO A 198 25.22 4.27 -3.89
N VAL A 199 24.20 4.94 -4.42
CA VAL A 199 24.21 5.50 -5.80
C VAL A 199 25.02 6.79 -5.88
N LEU A 200 24.95 7.63 -4.83
CA LEU A 200 25.43 9.01 -4.86
C LEU A 200 26.63 9.26 -3.93
N GLY A 201 26.98 8.30 -3.06
CA GLY A 201 28.10 8.45 -2.11
C GLY A 201 29.49 8.06 -2.66
N GLY A 202 29.55 7.34 -3.79
CA GLY A 202 30.80 6.76 -4.32
C GLY A 202 31.49 7.55 -5.43
N GLY A 203 30.85 8.59 -5.99
CA GLY A 203 31.40 9.39 -7.08
C GLY A 203 32.12 10.65 -6.59
N ARG A 204 33.24 11.03 -7.24
CA ARG A 204 33.92 12.33 -7.05
C ARG A 204 33.10 13.54 -7.53
N ASP A 205 31.99 13.30 -8.24
CA ASP A 205 31.13 14.37 -8.76
C ASP A 205 30.23 14.96 -7.68
N GLU A 206 30.14 16.29 -7.67
CA GLU A 206 29.47 17.13 -6.67
C GLU A 206 27.94 16.94 -6.54
N ARG A 207 27.32 16.07 -7.36
CA ARG A 207 25.88 15.81 -7.35
C ARG A 207 25.55 14.72 -6.35
N THR A 208 25.50 15.11 -5.07
CA THR A 208 25.10 14.21 -3.98
C THR A 208 23.60 14.37 -3.70
N GLY A 209 22.88 13.28 -3.38
CA GLY A 209 21.44 13.38 -3.07
C GLY A 209 21.12 14.36 -1.93
N PRO A 210 19.95 15.02 -1.94
CA PRO A 210 19.64 16.14 -1.04
C PRO A 210 19.72 15.73 0.42
N MET A 211 19.34 14.48 0.70
CA MET A 211 19.42 13.90 2.00
C MET A 211 20.88 13.56 2.38
N VAL A 212 21.64 12.88 1.53
CA VAL A 212 23.08 12.58 1.74
C VAL A 212 23.85 13.84 2.14
N ARG A 213 23.53 14.96 1.48
CA ARG A 213 24.07 16.28 1.78
C ARG A 213 23.72 16.74 3.20
N ILE A 214 22.46 16.62 3.62
CA ILE A 214 22.01 16.96 4.98
C ILE A 214 22.81 16.19 6.04
N VAL A 215 23.01 14.87 5.88
CA VAL A 215 23.78 14.09 6.87
C VAL A 215 25.26 14.37 6.79
N ARG A 216 25.84 14.57 5.60
CA ARG A 216 27.25 14.96 5.48
C ARG A 216 27.48 16.32 6.12
N GLU A 217 26.58 17.28 5.92
CA GLU A 217 26.69 18.60 6.52
C GLU A 217 26.49 18.55 8.04
N SER A 218 25.51 17.77 8.51
CA SER A 218 25.21 17.65 9.95
C SER A 218 26.29 16.87 10.71
N LEU A 219 26.76 15.75 10.15
CA LEU A 219 27.71 14.86 10.83
C LEU A 219 29.17 15.19 10.54
N ALA A 220 29.52 15.59 9.31
CA ALA A 220 30.91 15.86 8.94
C ALA A 220 31.31 17.32 9.13
N ARG A 221 30.38 18.27 8.99
CA ARG A 221 30.66 19.71 9.17
C ARG A 221 30.13 20.30 10.48
N LEU A 222 29.38 19.50 11.26
CA LEU A 222 28.76 19.92 12.52
C LEU A 222 27.84 21.15 12.34
N GLU A 223 27.31 21.39 11.13
CA GLU A 223 26.37 22.48 10.84
C GLU A 223 24.92 21.99 10.97
N PHE A 224 24.49 21.71 12.20
CA PHE A 224 23.16 21.15 12.49
C PHE A 224 22.01 22.03 12.01
N GLY A 225 22.15 23.37 12.07
CA GLY A 225 21.11 24.31 11.63
C GLY A 225 20.82 24.22 10.13
N VAL A 226 21.85 24.08 9.28
CA VAL A 226 21.69 23.98 7.82
C VAL A 226 21.08 22.62 7.44
N GLY A 227 21.53 21.55 8.09
CA GLY A 227 20.95 20.22 7.91
C GLY A 227 19.49 20.13 8.36
N ALA A 228 19.15 20.76 9.49
CA ALA A 228 17.78 20.88 9.98
C ALA A 228 16.89 21.66 9.00
N ALA A 229 17.36 22.80 8.47
CA ALA A 229 16.63 23.57 7.46
C ALA A 229 16.34 22.75 6.19
N GLY A 230 17.32 21.98 5.70
CA GLY A 230 17.12 21.05 4.59
C GLY A 230 16.07 19.96 4.89
N SER A 231 16.08 19.43 6.12
CA SER A 231 15.11 18.43 6.57
C SER A 231 13.69 19.00 6.65
N VAL A 232 13.54 20.24 7.12
CA VAL A 232 12.25 20.94 7.19
C VAL A 232 11.70 21.24 5.79
N LEU A 233 12.53 21.65 4.84
CA LEU A 233 12.10 21.85 3.44
C LEU A 233 11.59 20.53 2.83
N LEU A 234 12.30 19.44 3.08
CA LEU A 234 11.86 18.11 2.63
C LEU A 234 10.55 17.70 3.31
N LEU A 235 10.43 17.90 4.62
CA LEU A 235 9.22 17.62 5.40
C LEU A 235 8.03 18.43 4.90
N ALA A 236 8.24 19.72 4.60
CA ALA A 236 7.23 20.60 4.03
C ALA A 236 6.76 20.10 2.66
N LEU A 237 7.67 19.70 1.79
CA LEU A 237 7.34 19.09 0.49
C LEU A 237 6.50 17.81 0.69
N LEU A 238 6.92 16.91 1.58
CA LEU A 238 6.16 15.69 1.90
C LEU A 238 4.78 16.00 2.46
N ALA A 239 4.68 16.99 3.34
CA ALA A 239 3.41 17.44 3.89
C ALA A 239 2.46 17.92 2.79
N VAL A 240 2.97 18.71 1.82
CA VAL A 240 2.19 19.15 0.66
C VAL A 240 1.72 17.95 -0.18
N LEU A 241 2.60 16.99 -0.50
CA LEU A 241 2.21 15.78 -1.22
C LEU A 241 1.13 14.98 -0.47
N GLY A 242 1.26 14.86 0.86
CA GLY A 242 0.28 14.20 1.71
C GLY A 242 -1.08 14.90 1.70
N VAL A 243 -1.10 16.23 1.86
CA VAL A 243 -2.33 17.03 1.77
C VAL A 243 -2.97 16.91 0.40
N LEU A 244 -2.19 16.93 -0.68
CA LEU A 244 -2.69 16.70 -2.04
C LEU A 244 -3.32 15.31 -2.19
N ALA A 245 -2.69 14.26 -1.63
CA ALA A 245 -3.24 12.91 -1.67
C ALA A 245 -4.57 12.81 -0.90
N VAL A 246 -4.66 13.43 0.29
CA VAL A 246 -5.91 13.48 1.08
C VAL A 246 -6.98 14.31 0.34
N GLY A 247 -6.62 15.47 -0.21
CA GLY A 247 -7.51 16.30 -1.01
C GLY A 247 -8.08 15.53 -2.21
N LEU A 248 -7.24 14.79 -2.92
CA LEU A 248 -7.66 13.93 -4.03
C LEU A 248 -8.66 12.85 -3.56
N LEU A 249 -8.42 12.22 -2.41
CA LEU A 249 -9.34 11.23 -1.82
C LEU A 249 -10.69 11.83 -1.40
N LEU A 250 -10.68 13.06 -0.89
CA LEU A 250 -11.89 13.79 -0.49
C LEU A 250 -12.71 14.24 -1.71
N VAL A 251 -12.06 14.81 -2.72
CA VAL A 251 -12.70 15.25 -3.98
C VAL A 251 -13.32 14.07 -4.72
N THR A 252 -12.64 12.93 -4.73
CA THR A 252 -13.13 11.70 -5.39
C THR A 252 -14.23 10.99 -4.59
N ARG A 253 -14.59 11.52 -3.40
CA ARG A 253 -15.65 11.02 -2.52
C ARG A 253 -15.62 9.51 -2.38
N THR A 254 -14.46 8.97 -2.03
CA THR A 254 -14.29 7.53 -1.79
C THR A 254 -15.10 7.11 -0.55
N ARG A 255 -16.40 6.86 -0.73
CA ARG A 255 -17.26 6.37 0.34
C ARG A 255 -16.84 4.94 0.66
N ILE A 256 -16.31 4.74 1.86
CA ILE A 256 -16.14 3.41 2.45
C ILE A 256 -17.54 2.92 2.81
N ALA A 257 -18.23 2.33 1.84
CA ALA A 257 -19.42 1.55 2.11
C ALA A 257 -18.95 0.26 2.80
N PHE A 258 -19.09 0.21 4.13
CA PHE A 258 -19.14 -1.06 4.82
C PHE A 258 -20.43 -1.74 4.35
N THR A 259 -20.31 -2.60 3.35
CA THR A 259 -21.38 -3.57 3.09
C THR A 259 -21.44 -4.44 4.33
N GLY A 260 -22.29 -4.04 5.28
CA GLY A 260 -22.56 -4.77 6.49
C GLY A 260 -22.84 -6.22 6.11
N CYS A 261 -22.23 -7.13 6.88
CA CYS A 261 -22.39 -8.57 6.76
C CYS A 261 -23.84 -8.86 6.38
N ALA A 262 -24.08 -9.18 5.11
CA ALA A 262 -25.42 -9.44 4.62
C ALA A 262 -25.92 -10.58 5.50
N THR A 263 -26.82 -10.26 6.40
CA THR A 263 -27.48 -11.21 7.26
C THR A 263 -28.06 -12.21 6.28
N VAL A 264 -27.41 -13.36 6.17
CA VAL A 264 -28.00 -14.56 5.59
C VAL A 264 -29.09 -14.93 6.59
N ARG A 265 -30.17 -14.14 6.56
CA ARG A 265 -31.47 -14.52 7.05
C ARG A 265 -31.85 -15.60 6.04
N ARG A 266 -31.34 -16.81 6.30
CA ARG A 266 -32.08 -18.04 6.07
C ARG A 266 -33.47 -17.72 6.58
N THR A 267 -34.34 -17.27 5.69
CA THR A 267 -35.76 -17.49 5.82
C THR A 267 -35.87 -19.00 5.87
N GLY A 268 -35.78 -19.52 7.10
CA GLY A 268 -36.09 -20.89 7.42
C GLY A 268 -37.51 -21.11 6.96
N ARG A 269 -37.64 -21.66 5.75
CA ARG A 269 -38.75 -22.53 5.46
C ARG A 269 -38.38 -23.82 6.18
N PRO A 270 -39.05 -24.18 7.30
CA PRO A 270 -38.78 -25.46 7.93
C PRO A 270 -39.09 -26.55 6.89
N PRO A 271 -38.18 -27.50 6.64
CA PRO A 271 -38.56 -28.71 5.92
C PRO A 271 -39.54 -29.47 6.83
N SER A 272 -40.81 -29.41 6.46
CA SER A 272 -41.82 -30.31 7.01
C SER A 272 -41.41 -31.74 6.69
N GLY A 273 -41.00 -32.48 7.73
CA GLY A 273 -40.98 -33.94 7.72
C GLY A 273 -39.83 -34.58 6.97
N THR A 274 -38.72 -34.86 7.66
CA THR A 274 -37.94 -36.04 7.32
C THR A 274 -37.43 -36.69 8.59
N ARG A 275 -37.85 -37.95 8.78
CA ARG A 275 -37.59 -38.83 9.91
C ARG A 275 -36.12 -38.79 10.35
N SER A 276 -35.96 -38.51 11.63
CA SER A 276 -34.78 -38.86 12.43
C SER A 276 -34.40 -40.33 12.21
N ARG A 277 -33.25 -40.56 11.56
CA ARG A 277 -32.45 -41.77 11.77
C ARG A 277 -31.27 -41.36 12.63
N SER A 278 -31.32 -41.76 13.90
CA SER A 278 -30.25 -41.63 14.87
C SER A 278 -29.03 -42.40 14.39
N VAL A 279 -28.03 -41.69 13.87
CA VAL A 279 -26.68 -42.23 13.72
C VAL A 279 -26.00 -42.07 15.07
N ARG A 280 -25.96 -43.18 15.81
CA ARG A 280 -25.27 -43.32 17.09
C ARG A 280 -23.78 -43.40 16.79
N TRP A 281 -23.08 -42.28 16.93
CA TRP A 281 -21.62 -42.26 16.91
C TRP A 281 -21.10 -42.74 18.28
N PRO A 282 -20.15 -43.69 18.34
CA PRO A 282 -19.52 -44.09 19.58
C PRO A 282 -18.54 -42.98 20.03
N TRP A 283 -18.87 -42.36 21.16
CA TRP A 283 -18.05 -41.34 21.81
C TRP A 283 -16.96 -41.99 22.65
N GLY A 284 -15.71 -41.62 22.37
CA GLY A 284 -14.61 -41.71 23.31
C GLY A 284 -13.98 -40.32 23.46
N TRP A 285 -14.34 -39.65 24.57
CA TRP A 285 -13.55 -38.64 25.29
C TRP A 285 -12.96 -37.44 24.54
N TRP A 286 -13.66 -36.29 24.57
CA TRP A 286 -13.02 -34.97 24.71
C TRP A 286 -13.89 -34.06 25.60
N PRO A 287 -13.32 -33.34 26.58
CA PRO A 287 -14.08 -32.54 27.54
C PRO A 287 -14.64 -31.26 26.92
N SER A 288 -15.91 -31.02 27.20
CA SER A 288 -16.72 -29.89 26.79
C SER A 288 -16.72 -28.81 27.88
N SER A 289 -15.83 -27.82 27.75
CA SER A 289 -16.06 -26.52 28.38
C SER A 289 -15.47 -25.40 27.53
N ALA A 290 -16.39 -24.55 27.04
CA ALA A 290 -16.17 -23.20 26.55
C ALA A 290 -15.27 -23.03 25.31
N TYR A 291 -15.85 -23.11 24.11
CA TYR A 291 -15.65 -22.11 23.05
C TYR A 291 -16.80 -22.23 22.04
N SER A 292 -17.86 -21.47 22.29
CA SER A 292 -18.86 -21.17 21.27
C SER A 292 -18.26 -20.20 20.26
N GLY A 293 -18.08 -20.67 19.02
CA GLY A 293 -18.00 -19.80 17.86
C GLY A 293 -16.77 -19.96 16.99
N THR A 294 -16.68 -21.07 16.24
CA THR A 294 -16.09 -21.04 14.89
C THR A 294 -16.59 -22.25 14.10
N CYS A 295 -17.59 -22.05 13.25
CA CYS A 295 -17.88 -22.99 12.17
C CYS A 295 -16.80 -22.86 11.10
N TRP A 296 -15.85 -23.81 11.10
CA TRP A 296 -15.00 -24.09 9.94
C TRP A 296 -15.85 -24.73 8.84
N CYS A 297 -16.24 -23.96 7.82
CA CYS A 297 -16.72 -24.54 6.57
C CYS A 297 -15.52 -25.02 5.73
N ARG A 298 -15.06 -26.22 6.07
CA ARG A 298 -14.22 -27.07 5.22
C ARG A 298 -15.12 -27.67 4.13
N GLY A 299 -14.85 -27.35 2.86
CA GLY A 299 -15.33 -28.11 1.70
C GLY A 299 -16.72 -27.78 1.18
N CYS A 300 -16.79 -26.93 0.15
CA CYS A 300 -17.86 -26.96 -0.85
C CYS A 300 -17.24 -26.73 -2.23
N GLY A 301 -16.56 -27.77 -2.73
CA GLY A 301 -16.56 -28.01 -4.17
C GLY A 301 -17.91 -28.59 -4.55
N ARG A 302 -18.62 -27.96 -5.51
CA ARG A 302 -19.57 -28.60 -6.43
C ARG A 302 -20.15 -27.57 -7.39
N SER A 303 -19.85 -27.80 -8.66
CA SER A 303 -20.67 -27.68 -9.88
C SER A 303 -21.58 -26.45 -10.10
N PRO A 304 -21.54 -25.83 -11.31
CA PRO A 304 -22.53 -24.82 -11.68
C PRO A 304 -23.92 -25.45 -11.86
N PRO A 305 -25.00 -24.73 -11.54
CA PRO A 305 -26.36 -25.22 -11.73
C PRO A 305 -26.69 -25.25 -13.23
N THR A 306 -26.92 -26.46 -13.75
CA THR A 306 -27.65 -26.63 -15.00
C THR A 306 -29.05 -26.03 -14.85
N ARG A 307 -29.39 -25.08 -15.71
CA ARG A 307 -30.75 -24.55 -15.87
C ARG A 307 -31.69 -25.70 -16.25
N ARG A 308 -32.29 -26.36 -15.26
CA ARG A 308 -33.51 -27.13 -15.50
C ARG A 308 -34.65 -26.14 -15.71
N ARG A 309 -35.11 -26.04 -16.96
CA ARG A 309 -36.40 -25.43 -17.30
C ARG A 309 -37.47 -26.16 -16.48
N CYS A 310 -38.27 -25.41 -15.74
CA CYS A 310 -39.50 -25.97 -15.19
C CYS A 310 -40.43 -26.31 -16.36
N PRO A 311 -41.09 -27.47 -16.37
CA PRO A 311 -42.12 -27.75 -17.36
C PRO A 311 -43.31 -26.81 -17.16
N PRO A 312 -44.03 -26.45 -18.24
CA PRO A 312 -45.25 -25.67 -18.13
C PRO A 312 -46.31 -26.46 -17.35
N VAL A 313 -46.94 -25.78 -16.39
CA VAL A 313 -48.09 -26.30 -15.65
C VAL A 313 -49.29 -26.27 -16.61
N SER A 314 -49.75 -27.45 -17.03
CA SER A 314 -50.98 -27.60 -17.79
C SER A 314 -52.20 -27.26 -16.91
N PRO A 315 -53.19 -26.50 -17.41
CA PRO A 315 -54.44 -26.28 -16.69
C PRO A 315 -55.28 -27.58 -16.66
N PRO A 316 -56.03 -27.85 -15.57
CA PRO A 316 -56.87 -29.03 -15.46
C PRO A 316 -58.08 -28.94 -16.39
N ALA A 317 -58.26 -30.01 -17.15
CA ALA A 317 -59.43 -30.25 -17.98
C ALA A 317 -60.63 -30.72 -17.12
N GLY A 318 -61.79 -30.13 -17.38
CA GLY A 318 -63.08 -30.83 -17.28
C GLY A 318 -63.92 -30.59 -16.02
N SER A 319 -65.03 -29.88 -16.19
CA SER A 319 -66.33 -30.38 -15.75
C SER A 319 -67.42 -29.94 -16.73
N ARG A 320 -68.09 -30.93 -17.32
CA ARG A 320 -69.32 -30.82 -18.12
C ARG A 320 -70.52 -30.94 -17.19
N SER A 321 -71.65 -30.46 -17.72
CA SER A 321 -73.06 -30.81 -17.43
C SER A 321 -73.83 -29.89 -16.48
N THR A 322 -74.79 -29.14 -17.05
CA THR A 322 -76.23 -29.44 -16.91
C THR A 322 -77.05 -28.64 -17.95
N PRO A 323 -78.02 -29.25 -18.67
CA PRO A 323 -79.05 -28.54 -19.42
C PRO A 323 -80.29 -28.34 -18.55
N GLY A 324 -80.99 -27.21 -18.66
CA GLY A 324 -82.20 -27.00 -17.87
C GLY A 324 -83.03 -25.77 -18.22
N PHE A 325 -84.09 -26.04 -18.99
CA PHE A 325 -85.43 -25.44 -18.92
C PHE A 325 -85.74 -24.05 -19.52
N ARG A 326 -86.63 -24.12 -20.52
CA ARG A 326 -87.55 -23.07 -21.00
C ARG A 326 -88.48 -22.57 -19.90
N ARG A 327 -88.82 -21.28 -19.94
CA ARG A 327 -90.20 -20.80 -20.14
C ARG A 327 -90.15 -19.52 -20.98
#